data_AF-A0A347WMG1-F1
#
_entry.id   AF-A0A347WMG1-F1
#
_cell.length_a   1.000
_cell.length_b   1.000
_cell.length_c   1.000
_cell.angle_alpha   90.00
_cell.angle_beta   90.00
_cell.angle_gamma   90.00
#
_symmetry.space_group_name_H-M   'P 1'
#
loop_
_entity.id
_entity.type
_entity.pdbx_description
1 polymer ?
#
loop_
_entity_poly.entity_id
_entity_poly.type
_entity_poly.pdbx_seq_one_letter_code
_entity_poly.pdbx_strand_id
1 'polypeptide(L)' 'MYVTVSGSGKYRVIQFVEQHRIPNTKKKKTKVIETVGNYEKMLAEDPDIMEKLRTEAKKRTCICQVKKGPPCR' A
#
# COMPACT_ATOMS: atom_id res chain seq x y z
N MET A 1 -2.91 5.05 -2.07
CA MET A 1 -2.32 3.72 -1.80
C MET A 1 -1.56 3.77 -0.47
N TYR A 2 -1.71 2.78 0.39
CA TYR A 2 -1.00 2.70 1.68
C TYR A 2 -0.51 1.28 1.94
N VAL A 3 0.48 1.13 2.82
CA VAL A 3 1.00 -0.16 3.26
C VAL A 3 0.17 -0.65 4.44
N THR A 4 -0.30 -1.89 4.38
CA THR A 4 -0.92 -2.58 5.51
C THR A 4 -0.14 -3.84 5.82
N VAL A 5 -0.10 -4.20 7.11
CA VAL A 5 0.29 -5.55 7.53
C VAL A 5 -0.99 -6.29 7.83
N SER A 6 -1.18 -7.45 7.21
CA SER A 6 -2.36 -8.29 7.37
C SER A 6 -1.95 -9.70 7.75
N GLY A 7 -2.75 -10.37 8.58
CA GLY A 7 -2.44 -11.71 9.09
C GLY A 7 -2.09 -11.70 10.58
N SER A 8 -1.97 -12.89 11.14
CA SER A 8 -1.80 -13.12 12.58
C SER A 8 -0.54 -13.95 12.84
N GLY A 9 0.20 -13.60 13.90
CA GLY A 9 1.43 -14.28 14.30
C GLY A 9 2.48 -14.34 13.18
N LYS A 10 3.03 -15.53 12.95
CA LYS A 10 4.11 -15.81 11.98
C LYS A 10 3.73 -15.65 10.50
N TYR A 11 2.44 -15.45 10.22
CA TYR A 11 1.88 -15.33 8.87
C TYR A 11 1.50 -13.89 8.52
N ARG A 12 2.10 -12.90 9.20
CA ARG A 12 1.92 -11.49 8.85
C ARG A 12 2.53 -11.24 7.48
N VAL A 13 1.73 -10.71 6.57
CA VAL A 13 2.14 -10.32 5.23
C VAL A 13 1.98 -8.82 5.04
N ILE A 14 2.95 -8.22 4.35
CA ILE A 14 2.90 -6.81 3.98
C ILE A 14 2.20 -6.70 2.62
N GLN A 15 1.17 -5.87 2.55
CA GLN A 15 0.39 -5.64 1.35
C GLN A 15 0.28 -4.15 1.06
N PHE A 16 0.34 -3.80 -0.22
CA PHE A 16 -0.06 -2.50 -0.70
C PHE A 16 -1.54 -2.51 -1.04
N VAL A 17 -2.28 -1.60 -0.43
CA VAL A 17 -3.73 -1.48 -0.58
C VAL A 17 -4.12 -0.11 -1.06
N GLU A 18 -5.17 -0.08 -1.85
CA GLU A 18 -5.82 1.13 -2.31
C GLU A 18 -7.31 1.04 -2.02
N GLN A 19 -7.84 2.08 -1.38
CA GLN A 19 -9.26 2.21 -1.14
C GLN A 19 -9.87 3.08 -2.22
N HIS A 20 -10.83 2.52 -2.94
CA HIS A 20 -11.67 3.24 -3.89
C HIS A 20 -13.08 3.35 -3.35
N ARG A 21 -13.71 4.51 -3.53
CA ARG A 21 -15.14 4.65 -3.27
C ARG A 21 -15.91 4.11 -4.47
N ILE A 22 -16.90 3.26 -4.21
CA ILE A 22 -17.79 2.81 -5.28
C ILE A 22 -18.73 3.98 -5.60
N PRO A 23 -18.78 4.47 -6.84
CA PRO A 23 -19.69 5.55 -7.23
C PRO A 23 -21.13 5.12 -6.94
N ASN A 24 -21.98 6.10 -6.59
CA ASN A 24 -23.38 5.87 -6.24
C ASN A 24 -23.66 5.08 -4.94
N THR A 25 -22.63 4.74 -4.15
CA THR A 25 -22.83 4.15 -2.81
C THR A 25 -21.97 4.84 -1.74
N LYS A 26 -22.32 4.63 -0.47
CA LYS A 26 -21.48 5.02 0.67
C LYS A 26 -20.39 3.97 1.00
N LYS A 27 -20.34 2.86 0.25
CA LYS A 27 -19.43 1.74 0.51
C LYS A 27 -18.04 2.03 -0.06
N LYS A 28 -17.01 1.62 0.68
CA LYS A 28 -15.61 1.64 0.24
C LYS A 28 -15.23 0.24 -0.24
N LYS A 29 -14.45 0.17 -1.31
CA LYS A 29 -13.86 -1.06 -1.82
C LYS A 29 -12.36 -1.00 -1.64
N THR A 30 -11.82 -1.95 -0.90
CA THR A 30 -10.37 -2.11 -0.74
C THR A 30 -9.86 -3.04 -1.84
N LYS A 31 -8.88 -2.58 -2.62
CA LYS A 31 -8.20 -3.37 -3.63
C LYS A 31 -6.75 -3.58 -3.19
N VAL A 32 -6.35 -4.83 -3.06
CA VAL A 32 -4.93 -5.20 -2.89
C VAL A 32 -4.26 -5.03 -4.25
N ILE A 33 -3.21 -4.22 -4.30
CA ILE A 33 -2.44 -3.97 -5.54
C ILE A 33 -1.33 -5.02 -5.63
N GLU A 34 -0.54 -5.12 -4.57
CA GLU A 34 0.64 -5.99 -4.51
C GLU A 34 0.82 -6.53 -3.10
N THR A 35 1.27 -7.78 -3.02
CA THR A 35 1.71 -8.42 -1.78
C THR A 35 3.23 -8.52 -1.83
N VAL A 36 3.90 -7.92 -0.85
CA VAL A 36 5.37 -7.82 -0.84
C VAL A 36 5.99 -9.11 -0.30
N GLY A 37 5.46 -9.63 0.81
CA GLY A 37 6.02 -10.81 1.46
C GLY A 37 5.70 -10.90 2.95
N ASN A 38 6.36 -11.83 3.64
CA ASN A 38 6.19 -12.04 5.08
C ASN A 38 6.93 -10.94 5.86
N TYR A 39 6.20 -10.27 6.76
CA TYR A 39 6.70 -9.19 7.60
C TYR A 39 7.92 -9.59 8.43
N GLU A 40 7.91 -10.76 9.06
CA GLU A 40 9.00 -11.18 9.96
C GLU A 40 10.30 -11.43 9.20
N LYS A 41 10.22 -12.03 8.01
CA LYS A 41 11.40 -12.27 7.16
C LYS A 41 12.01 -10.97 6.67
N MET A 42 11.17 -10.04 6.20
CA MET A 42 11.65 -8.76 5.70
C MET A 42 12.21 -7.86 6.80
N LEU A 43 11.65 -7.94 8.02
CA LEU A 43 12.18 -7.20 9.17
C LEU A 43 13.53 -7.75 9.64
N ALA A 44 13.74 -9.07 9.50
CA ALA A 44 15.00 -9.72 9.85
C ALA A 44 16.14 -9.38 8.88
N GLU A 45 15.81 -9.16 7.60
CA GLU A 45 16.77 -8.73 6.58
C GLU A 45 17.07 -7.23 6.67
N ASP A 46 16.02 -6.41 6.85
CA ASP A 46 16.12 -4.95 6.92
C ASP A 46 15.16 -4.38 7.99
N PRO A 47 15.66 -3.81 9.10
CA PRO A 47 14.80 -3.19 10.10
C PRO A 47 14.06 -1.95 9.56
N ASP A 48 14.61 -1.29 8.53
CA ASP A 48 14.05 -0.07 7.92
C ASP A 48 13.09 -0.33 6.75
N ILE A 49 12.71 -1.60 6.51
CA ILE A 49 11.87 -2.00 5.36
C ILE A 49 10.54 -1.22 5.32
N MET A 50 9.94 -0.94 6.48
CA MET A 50 8.66 -0.25 6.56
C MET A 50 8.74 1.19 6.07
N GLU A 51 9.86 1.87 6.30
CA GLU A 51 10.05 3.25 5.84
C GLU A 51 10.31 3.30 4.34
N LYS A 52 11.12 2.36 3.83
CA LYS A 52 11.33 2.16 2.38
C LYS A 52 9.99 1.92 1.68
N LEU A 53 9.18 0.98 2.16
CA LEU A 53 7.87 0.65 1.58
C LEU A 53 6.86 1.81 1.66
N ARG A 54 6.84 2.58 2.76
CA ARG A 54 6.04 3.80 2.86
C ARG A 54 6.47 4.85 1.83
N THR A 55 7.77 5.01 1.63
CA THR A 55 8.34 5.95 0.65
C THR A 55 8.00 5.52 -0.77
N GLU A 56 8.07 4.23 -1.08
CA GLU A 56 7.64 3.68 -2.36
C GLU A 56 6.13 3.87 -2.59
N ALA A 57 5.29 3.63 -1.58
CA ALA A 57 3.85 3.89 -1.67
C ALA A 57 3.56 5.36 -1.99
N LYS A 58 4.28 6.29 -1.35
CA LYS A 58 4.15 7.75 -1.63
C LYS A 58 4.59 8.07 -3.06
N LYS A 59 5.75 7.58 -3.49
CA LYS A 59 6.26 7.77 -4.86
C LYS A 59 5.27 7.24 -5.89
N ARG A 60 4.77 6.01 -5.72
CA ARG A 60 3.78 5.40 -6.62
C ARG A 60 2.47 6.19 -6.65
N THR A 61 1.99 6.67 -5.50
CA THR A 61 0.79 7.50 -5.44
C THR A 61 1.00 8.83 -6.18
N CYS A 62 2.16 9.47 -6.01
CA CYS A 62 2.52 10.71 -6.70
C CYS A 62 2.60 10.51 -8.23
N ILE A 63 3.31 9.46 -8.68
CA ILE A 63 3.44 9.14 -10.11
C ILE A 63 2.07 8.81 -10.74
N CYS A 64 1.20 8.11 -10.00
CA CYS A 64 -0.13 7.75 -10.50
C CYS A 64 -1.06 8.97 -10.62
N GLN A 65 -0.88 10.01 -9.78
CA GLN A 65 -1.58 11.29 -9.98
C GLN A 65 -1.18 11.93 -11.31
N VAL A 66 0.10 11.92 -11.69
CA VAL A 66 0.57 12.48 -12.98
C VAL A 66 -0.03 11.77 -14.19
N LYS A 67 -0.33 10.47 -14.09
CA LYS A 67 -1.01 9.73 -15.17
C LYS A 67 -2.52 9.92 -15.22
N LYS A 68 -3.14 10.49 -14.18
CA LYS A 68 -4.57 10.84 -14.15
C LYS A 68 -4.77 12.36 -14.16
N GLY A 69 -4.22 13.04 -15.18
CA GLY A 69 -4.37 14.49 -15.35
C GLY A 69 -3.61 15.31 -14.29
N PRO A 70 -3.39 16.62 -14.52
CA PRO A 70 -2.48 17.40 -13.69
C PRO A 70 -3.02 17.55 -12.25
N PRO A 71 -2.13 17.57 -11.23
CA PRO A 71 -2.52 18.03 -9.91
C PRO A 71 -2.80 19.54 -10.00
N CYS A 72 -4.06 19.94 -10.03
CA CYS A 72 -4.45 21.33 -9.93
C CYS A 72 -4.27 21.83 -8.49
N ARG A 73 -3.16 22.52 -8.22
CA ARG A 73 -3.20 23.90 -7.70
C ARG A 73 -1.84 24.58 -7.77
#